data_AF-A0A2D8AAM9-F1
#
_entry.id   AF-A0A2D8AAM9-F1
#
_cell.length_a   1.000
_cell.length_b   1.000
_cell.length_c   1.000
_cell.angle_alpha   90.00
_cell.angle_beta   90.00
_cell.angle_gamma   90.00
#
_symmetry.space_group_name_H-M   'P 1'
#
loop_
_entity.id
_entity.type
_entity.pdbx_description
1 polymer ?
#
loop_
_entity_poly.entity_id
_entity_poly.type
_entity_poly.pdbx_seq_one_letter_code
_entity_poly.pdbx_strand_id
1 'polypeptide(L)'
;MGKRNKLWKSLSVIGLAGAAGMSLSACTEEENEGEAAVAPIETSVDAVALAGEGEGEGEGEGEVISAGEGEGEGAAATELTSDDLAYLTHLSLIKGHLYVGAELYKAGHIEHAKTHMKHPESELYADLVPALEARGTAGFAKELTAVSDAVNEEKGVEAVQTALDTLLAAIDTNAMAVSETSATPAEKLKLVVQLLRTAADEYAIAVVDGKMENAHEYQDAFGFTTIATDLVEGIESDESAVTDAKAATLAILADVKPHWPGLIPPETLKTEAGALYGAAAQIELLALGL
;
A
#
# COMPACT_ATOMS: atom_id res chain seq x y z
N MET A 1 31.66 2.70 31.24
CA MET A 1 30.92 1.43 31.44
C MET A 1 29.59 1.77 32.10
N GLY A 2 28.44 1.54 31.45
CA GLY A 2 27.15 1.97 32.00
C GLY A 2 25.98 1.59 31.08
N LYS A 3 25.65 0.30 31.02
CA LYS A 3 24.48 -0.18 30.28
C LYS A 3 23.21 0.20 31.04
N ARG A 4 22.28 0.90 30.37
CA ARG A 4 20.93 1.18 30.88
C ARG A 4 19.92 0.49 29.97
N ASN A 5 19.60 -0.76 30.29
CA ASN A 5 18.51 -1.47 29.61
C ASN A 5 17.19 -0.80 30.00
N LYS A 6 16.37 -0.43 29.00
CA LYS A 6 14.95 -0.10 29.21
C LYS A 6 14.13 -1.24 28.62
N LEU A 7 13.37 -1.93 29.47
CA LEU A 7 12.32 -2.83 29.02
C LEU A 7 11.16 -1.98 28.49
N TRP A 8 10.70 -2.24 27.27
CA TRP A 8 9.30 -2.06 26.95
C TRP A 8 8.53 -3.34 27.30
N LYS A 9 7.35 -3.17 27.89
CA LYS A 9 6.37 -4.22 28.09
C LYS A 9 5.14 -3.81 27.30
N SER A 10 4.87 -4.50 26.20
CA SER A 10 3.57 -4.46 25.56
C SER A 10 2.54 -5.13 26.49
N LEU A 11 1.41 -4.46 26.70
CA LEU A 11 0.22 -5.06 27.33
C LEU A 11 -0.88 -5.12 26.28
N SER A 12 -1.01 -6.27 25.62
CA SER A 12 -2.25 -6.61 24.91
C SER A 12 -3.25 -7.16 25.93
N VAL A 13 -4.37 -6.46 26.13
CA VAL A 13 -5.49 -6.95 26.95
C VAL A 13 -6.61 -7.37 26.02
N ILE A 14 -6.71 -8.67 25.78
CA ILE A 14 -7.83 -9.28 25.07
C ILE A 14 -9.03 -9.31 26.02
N GLY A 15 -10.10 -8.59 25.66
CA GLY A 15 -11.35 -8.55 26.42
C GLY A 15 -12.20 -9.80 26.18
N LEU A 16 -12.03 -10.84 27.00
CA LEU A 16 -12.90 -12.02 26.99
C LEU A 16 -14.07 -11.82 27.97
N ALA A 17 -15.31 -11.75 27.47
CA ALA A 17 -16.50 -11.55 28.28
C ALA A 17 -17.56 -12.66 28.09
N GLY A 18 -17.63 -13.55 29.08
CA GLY A 18 -18.85 -14.27 29.49
C GLY A 18 -19.01 -14.07 31.01
N ALA A 19 -20.17 -14.23 31.65
CA ALA A 19 -21.53 -14.57 31.22
C ALA A 19 -22.52 -13.91 32.25
N ALA A 20 -23.82 -14.19 32.39
CA ALA A 20 -24.74 -15.21 31.85
C ALA A 20 -26.20 -14.70 31.94
N GLY A 21 -27.16 -15.40 31.31
CA GLY A 21 -28.60 -15.11 31.47
C GLY A 21 -29.49 -16.23 30.95
N MET A 22 -30.13 -16.97 31.85
CA MET A 22 -31.05 -18.08 31.52
C MET A 22 -32.45 -17.58 31.10
N SER A 23 -33.05 -18.23 30.11
CA SER A 23 -34.52 -18.39 30.04
C SER A 23 -34.87 -19.68 29.29
N LEU A 24 -35.90 -20.37 29.75
CA LEU A 24 -36.30 -21.72 29.34
C LEU A 24 -37.40 -21.66 28.28
N SER A 25 -37.34 -22.50 27.24
CA SER A 25 -38.53 -23.11 26.61
C SER A 25 -38.12 -24.31 25.75
N ALA A 26 -39.02 -25.31 25.68
CA ALA A 26 -38.74 -26.63 25.15
C ALA A 26 -38.96 -26.74 23.64
N CYS A 27 -38.31 -27.74 23.02
CA CYS A 27 -39.01 -28.81 22.31
C CYS A 27 -38.13 -30.06 22.25
N THR A 28 -38.78 -31.23 22.23
CA THR A 28 -38.20 -32.56 21.94
C THR A 28 -38.02 -32.70 20.40
N GLU A 29 -37.47 -33.75 19.80
CA GLU A 29 -36.96 -35.08 20.18
C GLU A 29 -36.11 -35.57 18.98
N GLU A 30 -35.03 -36.33 19.18
CA GLU A 30 -34.67 -37.52 18.37
C GLU A 30 -33.33 -38.10 18.86
N GLU A 31 -33.38 -39.33 19.39
CA GLU A 31 -32.21 -40.15 19.72
C GLU A 31 -31.87 -41.08 18.55
N ASN A 32 -30.59 -41.26 18.26
CA ASN A 32 -30.11 -42.45 17.54
C ASN A 32 -28.68 -42.80 17.98
N GLU A 33 -28.56 -43.64 19.01
CA GLU A 33 -27.30 -44.32 19.35
C GLU A 33 -27.08 -45.52 18.42
N GLY A 34 -25.85 -45.79 18.00
CA GLY A 34 -25.58 -46.92 17.09
C GLY A 34 -24.14 -47.07 16.61
N GLU A 35 -23.17 -47.03 17.53
CA GLU A 35 -21.74 -47.18 17.25
C GLU A 35 -21.34 -48.65 16.99
N ALA A 36 -20.57 -48.93 15.91
CA ALA A 36 -19.80 -50.17 15.77
C ALA A 36 -18.65 -50.07 14.73
N ALA A 37 -17.43 -50.07 15.25
CA ALA A 37 -16.12 -50.00 14.59
C ALA A 37 -15.82 -50.94 13.40
N VAL A 38 -14.94 -50.48 12.49
CA VAL A 38 -13.79 -51.27 11.97
C VAL A 38 -12.57 -50.35 11.79
N ALA A 39 -11.36 -50.90 11.92
CA ALA A 39 -10.07 -50.19 12.04
C ALA A 39 -9.33 -50.00 10.66
N PRO A 40 -8.08 -49.47 10.61
CA PRO A 40 -7.63 -48.59 9.53
C PRO A 40 -6.96 -49.28 8.32
N ILE A 41 -6.77 -48.51 7.25
CA ILE A 41 -5.85 -48.82 6.15
C ILE A 41 -4.89 -47.64 5.96
N GLU A 42 -3.61 -47.88 6.23
CA GLU A 42 -2.52 -47.05 5.70
C GLU A 42 -2.20 -47.50 4.26
N THR A 43 -1.82 -46.57 3.39
CA THR A 43 -1.06 -46.88 2.17
C THR A 43 0.09 -45.90 2.00
N SER A 44 1.28 -46.43 2.24
CA SER A 44 2.61 -45.94 1.87
C SER A 44 2.69 -45.22 0.51
N VAL A 45 3.52 -44.18 0.45
CA VAL A 45 4.23 -43.77 -0.77
C VAL A 45 5.72 -44.09 -0.61
N ASP A 46 6.24 -44.97 -1.47
CA ASP A 46 7.63 -45.40 -1.45
C ASP A 46 8.57 -44.35 -2.06
N ALA A 47 9.77 -44.26 -1.50
CA ALA A 47 10.82 -43.38 -2.00
C ALA A 47 11.50 -43.96 -3.24
N VAL A 48 11.71 -43.12 -4.26
CA VAL A 48 12.65 -43.40 -5.36
C VAL A 48 13.85 -42.48 -5.21
N ALA A 49 14.96 -43.04 -4.73
CA ALA A 49 16.24 -42.37 -4.75
C ALA A 49 16.89 -42.51 -6.13
N LEU A 50 17.25 -41.39 -6.77
CA LEU A 50 18.29 -41.35 -7.79
C LEU A 50 19.39 -40.40 -7.32
N ALA A 51 20.59 -40.93 -7.13
CA ALA A 51 21.78 -40.14 -6.88
C ALA A 51 22.30 -39.57 -8.21
N GLY A 52 22.66 -38.29 -8.20
CA GLY A 52 23.41 -37.63 -9.27
C GLY A 52 24.39 -36.66 -8.63
N GLU A 53 25.67 -37.03 -8.61
CA GLU A 53 26.73 -36.17 -8.09
C GLU A 53 26.98 -35.00 -9.04
N GLY A 54 27.09 -33.80 -8.49
CA GLY A 54 27.34 -32.56 -9.22
C GLY A 54 27.84 -31.48 -8.28
N GLU A 55 29.16 -31.45 -8.07
CA GLU A 55 29.81 -30.40 -7.28
C GLU A 55 29.66 -29.04 -7.98
N GLY A 56 29.29 -28.01 -7.21
CA GLY A 56 29.04 -26.67 -7.71
C GLY A 56 28.92 -25.69 -6.55
N GLU A 57 30.06 -25.31 -5.97
CA GLU A 57 30.13 -24.29 -4.91
C GLU A 57 29.62 -22.94 -5.45
N GLY A 58 28.76 -22.29 -4.66
CA GLY A 58 28.04 -21.09 -5.08
C GLY A 58 27.17 -20.52 -3.97
N GLU A 59 27.72 -20.38 -2.76
CA GLU A 59 27.06 -19.71 -1.64
C GLU A 59 26.89 -18.21 -1.95
N GLY A 60 25.77 -17.88 -2.57
CA GLY A 60 25.20 -16.53 -2.56
C GLY A 60 23.90 -16.60 -1.77
N GLU A 61 23.96 -16.29 -0.48
CA GLU A 61 22.75 -16.12 0.33
C GLU A 61 21.99 -14.91 -0.21
N GLY A 62 21.02 -15.18 -1.09
CA GLY A 62 19.97 -14.23 -1.42
C GLY A 62 19.13 -14.04 -0.17
N GLU A 63 19.51 -13.06 0.65
CA GLU A 63 18.69 -12.57 1.75
C GLU A 63 17.38 -12.07 1.14
N VAL A 64 16.35 -12.92 1.23
CA VAL A 64 14.98 -12.56 0.89
C VAL A 64 14.54 -11.56 1.96
N ILE A 65 14.91 -10.30 1.74
CA ILE A 65 14.41 -9.17 2.49
C ILE A 65 12.89 -9.23 2.39
N SER A 66 12.26 -9.58 3.51
CA SER A 66 10.83 -9.37 3.66
C SER A 66 10.63 -7.88 3.51
N ALA A 67 10.01 -7.47 2.40
CA ALA A 67 9.48 -6.12 2.29
C ALA A 67 8.63 -5.84 3.53
N GLY A 68 8.70 -4.61 4.04
CA GLY A 68 7.92 -4.22 5.20
C GLY A 68 6.44 -4.49 4.95
N GLU A 69 5.77 -5.08 5.93
CA GLU A 69 4.30 -5.05 5.94
C GLU A 69 3.92 -3.57 6.10
N GLY A 70 3.23 -2.98 5.12
CA GLY A 70 2.97 -1.53 5.06
C GLY A 70 2.03 -1.07 6.17
N GLU A 71 2.56 -0.83 7.37
CA GLU A 71 1.76 -0.51 8.57
C GLU A 71 0.96 0.82 8.44
N GLY A 72 1.28 1.68 7.47
CA GLY A 72 0.63 2.98 7.23
C GLY A 72 -0.47 3.01 6.15
N GLU A 73 -0.56 2.02 5.26
CA GLU A 73 -1.40 2.09 4.06
C GLU A 73 -2.80 1.45 4.20
N GLY A 74 -2.97 0.60 5.21
CA GLY A 74 -4.18 -0.20 5.42
C GLY A 74 -5.38 0.59 5.97
N ALA A 75 -6.36 0.88 5.11
CA ALA A 75 -7.68 1.36 5.51
C ALA A 75 -8.67 0.19 5.60
N ALA A 76 -9.57 0.21 6.58
CA ALA A 76 -10.54 -0.88 6.72
C ALA A 76 -11.51 -0.95 5.53
N ALA A 77 -11.79 -2.13 4.98
CA ALA A 77 -12.66 -2.28 3.81
C ALA A 77 -14.06 -1.63 3.97
N THR A 78 -14.60 -1.55 5.20
CA THR A 78 -15.86 -0.82 5.49
C THR A 78 -15.74 0.70 5.32
N GLU A 79 -14.57 1.27 5.57
CA GLU A 79 -14.24 2.67 5.37
C GLU A 79 -14.14 2.97 3.87
N LEU A 80 -13.34 2.18 3.12
CA LEU A 80 -13.23 2.28 1.65
C LEU A 80 -14.59 2.18 0.93
N THR A 81 -15.50 1.37 1.48
CA THR A 81 -16.86 1.19 0.95
C THR A 81 -17.77 2.42 1.16
N SER A 82 -17.54 3.22 2.21
CA SER A 82 -18.46 4.27 2.66
C SER A 82 -17.88 5.69 2.64
N ASP A 83 -16.57 5.83 2.48
CA ASP A 83 -15.85 7.09 2.37
C ASP A 83 -15.13 7.19 1.01
N ASP A 84 -15.53 8.17 0.20
CA ASP A 84 -14.93 8.44 -1.11
C ASP A 84 -13.47 8.92 -1.01
N LEU A 85 -13.11 9.67 0.03
CA LEU A 85 -11.75 10.16 0.24
C LEU A 85 -10.83 9.00 0.61
N ALA A 86 -11.27 8.07 1.47
CA ALA A 86 -10.51 6.86 1.79
C ALA A 86 -10.30 5.99 0.53
N TYR A 87 -11.37 5.75 -0.24
CA TYR A 87 -11.31 5.03 -1.51
C TYR A 87 -10.34 5.67 -2.52
N LEU A 88 -10.43 6.98 -2.74
CA LEU A 88 -9.53 7.70 -3.65
C LEU A 88 -8.08 7.74 -3.15
N THR A 89 -7.86 7.80 -1.83
CA THR A 89 -6.52 7.69 -1.22
C THR A 89 -5.90 6.35 -1.58
N HIS A 90 -6.63 5.25 -1.34
CA HIS A 90 -6.13 3.90 -1.56
C HIS A 90 -5.86 3.60 -3.05
N LEU A 91 -6.71 4.09 -3.97
CA LEU A 91 -6.42 4.07 -5.41
C LEU A 91 -5.16 4.87 -5.78
N SER A 92 -4.87 5.96 -5.07
CA SER A 92 -3.72 6.83 -5.33
C SER A 92 -2.42 6.29 -4.72
N LEU A 93 -2.49 5.54 -3.61
CA LEU A 93 -1.36 4.76 -3.08
C LEU A 93 -0.93 3.68 -4.09
N ILE A 94 -1.88 2.93 -4.65
CA ILE A 94 -1.62 1.98 -5.76
C ILE A 94 -0.87 2.67 -6.92
N LYS A 95 -1.28 3.88 -7.32
CA LYS A 95 -0.57 4.62 -8.37
C LYS A 95 0.87 4.99 -7.99
N GLY A 96 1.15 5.25 -6.70
CA GLY A 96 2.49 5.55 -6.19
C GLY A 96 3.43 4.37 -6.33
N HIS A 97 3.04 3.21 -5.79
CA HIS A 97 3.73 1.92 -5.97
C HIS A 97 4.03 1.62 -7.45
N LEU A 98 3.01 1.73 -8.30
CA LEU A 98 3.12 1.48 -9.74
C LEU A 98 4.10 2.43 -10.46
N TYR A 99 4.07 3.72 -10.11
CA TYR A 99 5.00 4.72 -10.63
C TYR A 99 6.45 4.39 -10.26
N VAL A 100 6.69 4.13 -8.97
CA VAL A 100 7.99 3.78 -8.41
C VAL A 100 8.56 2.52 -9.05
N GLY A 101 7.77 1.44 -9.08
CA GLY A 101 8.16 0.17 -9.70
C GLY A 101 8.50 0.33 -11.19
N ALA A 102 7.73 1.13 -11.93
CA ALA A 102 8.01 1.37 -13.35
C ALA A 102 9.27 2.20 -13.60
N GLU A 103 9.54 3.23 -12.79
CA GLU A 103 10.78 4.01 -12.89
C GLU A 103 12.01 3.19 -12.47
N LEU A 104 11.88 2.32 -11.45
CA LEU A 104 12.92 1.37 -11.07
C LEU A 104 13.21 0.37 -12.19
N TYR A 105 12.17 -0.15 -12.84
CA TYR A 105 12.32 -1.06 -13.99
C TYR A 105 13.04 -0.36 -15.15
N LYS A 106 12.65 0.87 -15.50
CA LYS A 106 13.32 1.70 -16.53
C LYS A 106 14.79 1.97 -16.22
N ALA A 107 15.12 2.16 -14.94
CA ALA A 107 16.48 2.36 -14.46
C ALA A 107 17.29 1.06 -14.34
N GLY A 108 16.70 -0.12 -14.56
CA GLY A 108 17.35 -1.43 -14.47
C GLY A 108 17.42 -2.02 -13.05
N HIS A 109 16.73 -1.42 -12.08
CA HIS A 109 16.62 -1.94 -10.71
C HIS A 109 15.49 -2.97 -10.60
N ILE A 110 15.60 -4.04 -11.41
CA ILE A 110 14.52 -5.01 -11.67
C ILE A 110 13.97 -5.65 -10.39
N GLU A 111 14.81 -6.09 -9.45
CA GLU A 111 14.34 -6.74 -8.22
C GLU A 111 13.57 -5.78 -7.30
N HIS A 112 13.99 -4.51 -7.21
CA HIS A 112 13.21 -3.49 -6.49
C HIS A 112 11.88 -3.23 -7.22
N ALA A 113 11.88 -3.17 -8.55
CA ALA A 113 10.64 -3.03 -9.31
C ALA A 113 9.66 -4.18 -9.05
N LYS A 114 10.14 -5.44 -8.97
CA LYS A 114 9.31 -6.61 -8.62
C LYS A 114 8.70 -6.48 -7.22
N THR A 115 9.45 -5.99 -6.22
CA THR A 115 8.92 -5.68 -4.88
C THR A 115 7.75 -4.69 -4.95
N HIS A 116 7.96 -3.56 -5.63
CA HIS A 116 6.96 -2.49 -5.77
C HIS A 116 5.69 -2.91 -6.56
N MET A 117 5.79 -3.91 -7.43
CA MET A 117 4.61 -4.48 -8.11
C MET A 117 3.81 -5.47 -7.24
N LYS A 118 4.37 -5.95 -6.12
CA LYS A 118 3.72 -6.96 -5.27
C LYS A 118 2.65 -6.34 -4.37
N HIS A 119 2.96 -5.28 -3.62
CA HIS A 119 2.07 -4.69 -2.61
C HIS A 119 0.70 -4.27 -3.18
N PRO A 120 0.61 -3.64 -4.38
CA PRO A 120 -0.67 -3.33 -5.01
C PRO A 120 -1.59 -4.53 -5.22
N GLU A 121 -1.04 -5.70 -5.61
CA GLU A 121 -1.84 -6.89 -5.95
C GLU A 121 -2.23 -7.71 -4.71
N SER A 122 -1.32 -7.90 -3.75
CA SER A 122 -1.56 -8.78 -2.60
C SER A 122 -2.35 -8.13 -1.46
N GLU A 123 -2.26 -6.80 -1.30
CA GLU A 123 -2.78 -6.09 -0.13
C GLU A 123 -3.78 -5.01 -0.57
N LEU A 124 -3.33 -3.95 -1.25
CA LEU A 124 -4.18 -2.78 -1.52
C LEU A 124 -5.39 -3.09 -2.42
N TYR A 125 -5.21 -3.90 -3.46
CA TYR A 125 -6.33 -4.28 -4.33
C TYR A 125 -7.35 -5.17 -3.61
N ALA A 126 -6.91 -6.02 -2.67
CA ALA A 126 -7.80 -6.92 -1.95
C ALA A 126 -8.79 -6.14 -1.06
N ASP A 127 -8.31 -5.12 -0.34
CA ASP A 127 -9.14 -4.25 0.50
C ASP A 127 -10.11 -3.37 -0.31
N LEU A 128 -9.79 -3.06 -1.56
CA LEU A 128 -10.67 -2.33 -2.48
C LEU A 128 -11.85 -3.14 -3.01
N VAL A 129 -11.78 -4.48 -3.06
CA VAL A 129 -12.82 -5.31 -3.72
C VAL A 129 -14.25 -4.98 -3.23
N PRO A 130 -14.54 -4.90 -1.92
CA PRO A 130 -15.89 -4.55 -1.44
C PRO A 130 -16.35 -3.15 -1.85
N ALA A 131 -15.43 -2.18 -1.92
CA ALA A 131 -15.72 -0.82 -2.35
C ALA A 131 -16.00 -0.75 -3.86
N LEU A 132 -15.22 -1.46 -4.67
CA LEU A 132 -15.41 -1.58 -6.11
C LEU A 132 -16.76 -2.22 -6.46
N GLU A 133 -17.13 -3.29 -5.73
CA GLU A 133 -18.44 -3.96 -5.84
C GLU A 133 -19.60 -3.03 -5.45
N ALA A 134 -19.50 -2.33 -4.30
CA ALA A 134 -20.53 -1.41 -3.84
C ALA A 134 -20.75 -0.22 -4.79
N ARG A 135 -19.69 0.22 -5.47
CA ARG A 135 -19.72 1.26 -6.52
C ARG A 135 -20.17 0.74 -7.89
N GLY A 136 -20.35 -0.59 -8.04
CA GLY A 136 -20.78 -1.22 -9.30
C GLY A 136 -19.74 -1.14 -10.42
N THR A 137 -18.46 -1.02 -10.06
CA THR A 137 -17.37 -0.86 -11.02
C THR A 137 -16.83 -2.21 -11.52
N ALA A 138 -16.00 -2.19 -12.57
CA ALA A 138 -15.39 -3.40 -13.13
C ALA A 138 -14.16 -3.88 -12.34
N GLY A 139 -13.61 -3.07 -11.43
CA GLY A 139 -12.28 -3.27 -10.87
C GLY A 139 -11.19 -3.11 -11.94
N PHE A 140 -10.00 -3.64 -11.63
CA PHE A 140 -8.82 -3.59 -12.51
C PHE A 140 -7.83 -4.74 -12.24
N ALA A 141 -8.30 -5.85 -11.65
CA ALA A 141 -7.46 -7.00 -11.27
C ALA A 141 -6.61 -7.56 -12.42
N LYS A 142 -7.19 -7.65 -13.64
CA LYS A 142 -6.51 -8.25 -14.79
C LYS A 142 -5.39 -7.35 -15.31
N GLU A 143 -5.65 -6.06 -15.32
CA GLU A 143 -4.72 -5.01 -15.69
C GLU A 143 -3.56 -4.93 -14.68
N LEU A 144 -3.85 -5.16 -13.40
CA LEU A 144 -2.87 -5.23 -12.33
C LEU A 144 -1.94 -6.44 -12.47
N THR A 145 -2.52 -7.65 -12.60
CA THR A 145 -1.74 -8.86 -12.90
C THR A 145 -0.95 -8.72 -14.20
N ALA A 146 -1.46 -8.05 -15.24
CA ALA A 146 -0.73 -7.84 -16.49
C ALA A 146 0.53 -6.96 -16.32
N VAL A 147 0.53 -5.99 -15.41
CA VAL A 147 1.73 -5.22 -15.05
C VAL A 147 2.70 -6.07 -14.22
N SER A 148 2.18 -6.77 -13.21
CA SER A 148 2.93 -7.72 -12.37
C SER A 148 3.67 -8.76 -13.24
N ASP A 149 2.96 -9.42 -14.16
CA ASP A 149 3.52 -10.37 -15.14
C ASP A 149 4.52 -9.72 -16.10
N ALA A 150 4.32 -8.47 -16.52
CA ALA A 150 5.24 -7.78 -17.43
C ALA A 150 6.59 -7.47 -16.75
N VAL A 151 6.57 -7.12 -15.46
CA VAL A 151 7.76 -6.86 -14.64
C VAL A 151 8.44 -8.17 -14.21
N ASN A 152 7.67 -9.15 -13.74
CA ASN A 152 8.19 -10.42 -13.25
C ASN A 152 8.80 -11.30 -14.36
N GLU A 153 8.22 -11.32 -15.57
CA GLU A 153 8.78 -12.00 -16.74
C GLU A 153 9.79 -11.13 -17.53
N GLU A 154 10.12 -9.93 -17.04
CA GLU A 154 11.09 -9.01 -17.64
C GLU A 154 10.81 -8.70 -19.12
N LYS A 155 9.54 -8.48 -19.48
CA LYS A 155 9.06 -8.31 -20.87
C LYS A 155 9.58 -7.06 -21.59
N GLY A 156 10.37 -6.23 -20.91
CA GLY A 156 11.01 -5.03 -21.44
C GLY A 156 10.19 -3.76 -21.21
N VAL A 157 10.88 -2.61 -21.24
CA VAL A 157 10.32 -1.30 -20.83
C VAL A 157 9.05 -0.92 -21.61
N GLU A 158 8.99 -1.20 -22.91
CA GLU A 158 7.82 -0.89 -23.75
C GLU A 158 6.59 -1.73 -23.35
N ALA A 159 6.78 -3.01 -23.03
CA ALA A 159 5.70 -3.89 -22.59
C ALA A 159 5.19 -3.50 -21.18
N VAL A 160 6.11 -3.22 -20.26
CA VAL A 160 5.79 -2.75 -18.90
C VAL A 160 5.02 -1.43 -18.95
N GLN A 161 5.47 -0.44 -19.74
CA GLN A 161 4.77 0.84 -19.88
C GLN A 161 3.38 0.66 -20.52
N THR A 162 3.25 -0.18 -21.55
CA THR A 162 1.94 -0.42 -22.21
C THR A 162 0.92 -1.06 -21.26
N ALA A 163 1.37 -2.01 -20.42
CA ALA A 163 0.53 -2.60 -19.37
C ALA A 163 0.15 -1.55 -18.31
N LEU A 164 1.12 -0.74 -17.87
CA LEU A 164 0.91 0.33 -16.89
C LEU A 164 -0.09 1.38 -17.38
N ASP A 165 0.04 1.87 -18.63
CA ASP A 165 -0.88 2.85 -19.21
C ASP A 165 -2.33 2.32 -19.23
N THR A 166 -2.48 1.02 -19.50
CA THR A 166 -3.79 0.33 -19.48
C THR A 166 -4.36 0.26 -18.07
N LEU A 167 -3.53 -0.08 -17.08
CA LEU A 167 -3.90 -0.15 -15.67
C LEU A 167 -4.24 1.23 -15.09
N LEU A 168 -3.45 2.27 -15.36
CA LEU A 168 -3.72 3.63 -14.90
C LEU A 168 -5.06 4.16 -15.44
N ALA A 169 -5.36 3.92 -16.73
CA ALA A 169 -6.65 4.26 -17.32
C ALA A 169 -7.83 3.48 -16.69
N ALA A 170 -7.61 2.22 -16.28
CA ALA A 170 -8.60 1.45 -15.55
C ALA A 170 -8.81 2.01 -14.13
N ILE A 171 -7.74 2.35 -13.40
CA ILE A 171 -7.81 2.99 -12.08
C ILE A 171 -8.55 4.33 -12.18
N ASP A 172 -8.24 5.17 -13.17
CA ASP A 172 -8.96 6.45 -13.39
C ASP A 172 -10.45 6.24 -13.64
N THR A 173 -10.81 5.23 -14.45
CA THR A 173 -12.22 4.87 -14.70
C THR A 173 -12.93 4.42 -13.41
N ASN A 174 -12.25 3.67 -12.53
CA ASN A 174 -12.79 3.27 -11.24
C ASN A 174 -12.84 4.43 -10.22
N ALA A 175 -11.91 5.39 -10.30
CA ALA A 175 -11.89 6.60 -9.48
C ALA A 175 -13.05 7.56 -9.78
N MET A 176 -13.62 7.53 -10.99
CA MET A 176 -14.82 8.30 -11.35
C MET A 176 -16.10 7.84 -10.62
N ALA A 177 -16.10 6.66 -9.98
CA ALA A 177 -17.28 6.09 -9.30
C ALA A 177 -17.47 6.62 -7.86
N VAL A 178 -17.36 7.93 -7.70
CA VAL A 178 -17.51 8.69 -6.44
C VAL A 178 -18.62 9.75 -6.57
N SER A 179 -19.04 10.34 -5.45
CA SER A 179 -19.95 11.48 -5.48
C SER A 179 -19.31 12.69 -6.16
N GLU A 180 -20.11 13.50 -6.87
CA GLU A 180 -19.65 14.78 -7.46
C GLU A 180 -19.05 15.71 -6.40
N THR A 181 -19.54 15.66 -5.16
CA THR A 181 -19.00 16.40 -4.01
C THR A 181 -17.55 16.04 -3.69
N SER A 182 -17.15 14.80 -4.00
CA SER A 182 -15.83 14.22 -3.73
C SER A 182 -14.79 14.57 -4.80
N ALA A 183 -15.23 15.17 -5.92
CA ALA A 183 -14.38 15.58 -7.04
C ALA A 183 -13.97 17.08 -7.00
N THR A 184 -14.39 17.83 -5.98
CA THR A 184 -14.11 19.27 -5.86
C THR A 184 -12.63 19.56 -5.59
N PRO A 185 -12.13 20.78 -5.89
CA PRO A 185 -10.74 21.15 -5.58
C PRO A 185 -10.38 21.01 -4.09
N ALA A 186 -11.33 21.27 -3.17
CA ALA A 186 -11.13 21.08 -1.74
C ALA A 186 -10.90 19.61 -1.37
N GLU A 187 -11.69 18.69 -1.92
CA GLU A 187 -11.51 17.24 -1.69
C GLU A 187 -10.24 16.71 -2.36
N LYS A 188 -9.86 17.22 -3.55
CA LYS A 188 -8.55 16.92 -4.16
C LYS A 188 -7.38 17.34 -3.27
N LEU A 189 -7.45 18.49 -2.60
CA LEU A 189 -6.43 18.90 -1.64
C LEU A 189 -6.45 18.03 -0.37
N LYS A 190 -7.61 17.57 0.12
CA LYS A 190 -7.67 16.59 1.21
C LYS A 190 -7.06 15.23 0.85
N LEU A 191 -7.24 14.77 -0.39
CA LEU A 191 -6.58 13.57 -0.91
C LEU A 191 -5.05 13.70 -0.86
N VAL A 192 -4.53 14.86 -1.30
CA VAL A 192 -3.10 15.21 -1.20
C VAL A 192 -2.60 15.22 0.25
N VAL A 193 -3.43 15.68 1.21
CA VAL A 193 -3.10 15.63 2.65
C VAL A 193 -2.96 14.18 3.15
N GLN A 194 -3.83 13.26 2.74
CA GLN A 194 -3.72 11.85 3.15
C GLN A 194 -2.49 11.20 2.55
N LEU A 195 -2.21 11.39 1.26
CA LEU A 195 -1.00 10.88 0.61
C LEU A 195 0.29 11.39 1.28
N LEU A 196 0.35 12.66 1.67
CA LEU A 196 1.51 13.21 2.38
C LEU A 196 1.62 12.76 3.84
N ARG A 197 0.53 12.34 4.48
CA ARG A 197 0.56 11.70 5.80
C ARG A 197 1.13 10.29 5.69
N THR A 198 0.59 9.46 4.79
CA THR A 198 1.13 8.12 4.52
C THR A 198 2.59 8.18 4.10
N ALA A 199 2.96 9.10 3.20
CA ALA A 199 4.37 9.33 2.84
C ALA A 199 5.25 9.75 4.02
N ALA A 200 4.71 10.44 5.03
CA ALA A 200 5.45 10.78 6.24
C ALA A 200 5.59 9.58 7.17
N ASP A 201 4.57 8.73 7.29
CA ASP A 201 4.60 7.48 8.03
C ASP A 201 5.67 6.54 7.45
N GLU A 202 5.65 6.28 6.13
CA GLU A 202 6.66 5.45 5.47
C GLU A 202 8.06 6.08 5.54
N TYR A 203 8.21 7.39 5.32
CA TYR A 203 9.50 8.06 5.46
C TYR A 203 10.06 7.97 6.90
N ALA A 204 9.21 7.88 7.92
CA ALA A 204 9.65 7.71 9.31
C ALA A 204 10.19 6.29 9.60
N ILE A 205 9.75 5.28 8.86
CA ILE A 205 10.32 3.92 8.87
C ILE A 205 11.61 3.90 8.04
N ALA A 206 11.60 4.57 6.89
CA ALA A 206 12.73 4.64 5.97
C ALA A 206 13.98 5.31 6.55
N VAL A 207 13.81 6.43 7.27
CA VAL A 207 14.91 7.28 7.73
C VAL A 207 14.92 7.44 9.25
N VAL A 208 15.84 6.73 9.91
CA VAL A 208 15.99 6.76 11.38
C VAL A 208 17.35 7.36 11.76
N ASP A 209 17.35 8.34 12.66
CA ASP A 209 18.55 9.10 13.10
C ASP A 209 19.41 9.61 11.91
N GLY A 210 18.77 9.93 10.77
CA GLY A 210 19.40 10.43 9.54
C GLY A 210 20.06 9.37 8.65
N LYS A 211 19.80 8.09 8.89
CA LYS A 211 20.27 6.97 8.05
C LYS A 211 19.12 6.34 7.28
N MET A 212 19.44 5.80 6.11
CA MET A 212 18.51 4.96 5.34
C MET A 212 18.47 3.56 5.96
N GLU A 213 17.44 3.27 6.74
CA GLU A 213 17.22 1.94 7.35
C GLU A 213 16.29 1.09 6.46
N ASN A 214 15.36 1.71 5.72
CA ASN A 214 14.53 1.01 4.74
C ASN A 214 14.38 1.82 3.44
N ALA A 215 14.98 1.29 2.35
CA ALA A 215 14.97 1.94 1.05
C ALA A 215 13.67 1.74 0.24
N HIS A 216 12.82 0.76 0.61
CA HIS A 216 11.52 0.53 -0.05
C HIS A 216 10.49 1.55 0.44
N GLU A 217 10.35 1.71 1.76
CA GLU A 217 9.50 2.75 2.38
C GLU A 217 9.88 4.17 1.94
N TYR A 218 11.17 4.44 1.70
CA TYR A 218 11.62 5.70 1.10
C TYR A 218 11.07 5.90 -0.33
N GLN A 219 11.08 4.83 -1.11
CA GLN A 219 10.62 4.82 -2.50
C GLN A 219 9.09 4.96 -2.58
N ASP A 220 8.34 4.34 -1.65
CA ASP A 220 6.90 4.50 -1.55
C ASP A 220 6.49 5.91 -1.14
N ALA A 221 7.13 6.47 -0.12
CA ALA A 221 6.96 7.88 0.25
C ALA A 221 7.28 8.86 -0.90
N PHE A 222 8.30 8.54 -1.72
CA PHE A 222 8.61 9.28 -2.93
C PHE A 222 7.47 9.16 -3.98
N GLY A 223 6.97 7.94 -4.21
CA GLY A 223 5.84 7.68 -5.12
C GLY A 223 4.57 8.43 -4.72
N PHE A 224 4.15 8.34 -3.46
CA PHE A 224 2.96 9.03 -2.96
C PHE A 224 3.10 10.55 -3.05
N THR A 225 4.30 11.09 -2.80
CA THR A 225 4.56 12.54 -2.96
C THR A 225 4.54 12.97 -4.43
N THR A 226 4.95 12.11 -5.36
CA THR A 226 4.81 12.36 -6.80
C THR A 226 3.35 12.37 -7.22
N ILE A 227 2.55 11.34 -6.87
CA ILE A 227 1.12 11.30 -7.20
C ILE A 227 0.36 12.46 -6.54
N ALA A 228 0.72 12.84 -5.32
CA ALA A 228 0.19 14.04 -4.66
C ALA A 228 0.51 15.33 -5.44
N THR A 229 1.66 15.42 -6.10
CA THR A 229 2.00 16.56 -6.96
C THR A 229 1.17 16.57 -8.23
N ASP A 230 1.08 15.45 -8.94
CA ASP A 230 0.28 15.30 -10.17
C ASP A 230 -1.20 15.63 -9.95
N LEU A 231 -1.76 15.21 -8.81
CA LEU A 231 -3.14 15.52 -8.41
C LEU A 231 -3.39 17.04 -8.28
N VAL A 232 -2.42 17.79 -7.75
CA VAL A 232 -2.51 19.25 -7.61
C VAL A 232 -2.33 19.93 -8.97
N GLU A 233 -1.37 19.46 -9.78
CA GLU A 233 -1.18 19.97 -11.14
C GLU A 233 -2.43 19.77 -12.01
N GLY A 234 -3.16 18.66 -11.83
CA GLY A 234 -4.45 18.35 -12.45
C GLY A 234 -5.68 19.07 -11.88
N ILE A 235 -5.52 20.05 -10.97
CA ILE A 235 -6.64 20.92 -10.55
C ILE A 235 -6.85 22.02 -11.60
N GLU A 236 -7.97 21.96 -12.33
CA GLU A 236 -8.41 23.02 -13.25
C GLU A 236 -9.55 23.84 -12.61
N SER A 237 -9.40 25.16 -12.57
CA SER A 237 -10.44 26.11 -12.15
C SER A 237 -10.03 27.54 -12.53
N ASP A 238 -11.01 28.38 -12.89
CA ASP A 238 -10.84 29.83 -13.09
C ASP A 238 -11.07 30.64 -11.78
N GLU A 239 -11.46 29.98 -10.69
CA GLU A 239 -11.69 30.64 -9.41
C GLU A 239 -10.37 31.04 -8.75
N SER A 240 -10.26 32.30 -8.32
CA SER A 240 -9.00 32.83 -7.76
C SER A 240 -8.59 32.11 -6.49
N ALA A 241 -9.53 31.78 -5.59
CA ALA A 241 -9.25 31.05 -4.36
C ALA A 241 -8.65 29.66 -4.65
N VAL A 242 -9.20 28.93 -5.62
CA VAL A 242 -8.69 27.62 -6.06
C VAL A 242 -7.31 27.76 -6.72
N THR A 243 -7.11 28.78 -7.56
CA THR A 243 -5.83 29.05 -8.23
C THR A 243 -4.73 29.40 -7.22
N ASP A 244 -5.05 30.25 -6.24
CA ASP A 244 -4.13 30.65 -5.17
C ASP A 244 -3.80 29.45 -4.26
N ALA A 245 -4.80 28.63 -3.89
CA ALA A 245 -4.60 27.42 -3.09
C ALA A 245 -3.76 26.36 -3.84
N LYS A 246 -3.98 26.17 -5.15
CA LYS A 246 -3.15 25.31 -6.02
C LYS A 246 -1.70 25.80 -6.03
N ALA A 247 -1.47 27.09 -6.27
CA ALA A 247 -0.13 27.67 -6.32
C ALA A 247 0.60 27.56 -4.97
N ALA A 248 -0.09 27.80 -3.85
CA ALA A 248 0.46 27.63 -2.52
C ALA A 248 0.78 26.16 -2.20
N THR A 249 -0.08 25.22 -2.60
CA THR A 249 0.13 23.78 -2.44
C THR A 249 1.36 23.30 -3.21
N LEU A 250 1.54 23.72 -4.47
CA LEU A 250 2.73 23.40 -5.27
C LEU A 250 4.01 23.98 -4.67
N ALA A 251 3.95 25.16 -4.03
CA ALA A 251 5.10 25.71 -3.30
C ALA A 251 5.47 24.87 -2.06
N ILE A 252 4.47 24.41 -1.30
CA ILE A 252 4.69 23.52 -0.14
C ILE A 252 5.30 22.17 -0.58
N LEU A 253 4.82 21.60 -1.69
CA LEU A 253 5.39 20.38 -2.28
C LEU A 253 6.82 20.59 -2.79
N ALA A 254 7.13 21.77 -3.36
CA ALA A 254 8.49 22.12 -3.76
C ALA A 254 9.45 22.25 -2.55
N ASP A 255 8.97 22.72 -1.39
CA ASP A 255 9.76 22.84 -0.17
C ASP A 255 10.15 21.48 0.44
N VAL A 256 9.35 20.42 0.23
CA VAL A 256 9.71 19.05 0.66
C VAL A 256 10.59 18.29 -0.34
N LYS A 257 10.83 18.84 -1.55
CA LYS A 257 11.75 18.24 -2.55
C LYS A 257 13.13 17.77 -2.02
N PRO A 258 13.77 18.39 -1.00
CA PRO A 258 15.03 17.89 -0.45
C PRO A 258 14.97 16.47 0.16
N HIS A 259 13.77 15.92 0.45
CA HIS A 259 13.61 14.51 0.83
C HIS A 259 13.95 13.58 -0.34
N TRP A 260 13.89 14.08 -1.58
CA TRP A 260 13.88 13.30 -2.81
C TRP A 260 15.10 13.60 -3.72
N PRO A 261 16.37 13.42 -3.27
CA PRO A 261 17.53 13.62 -4.14
C PRO A 261 17.60 12.65 -5.33
N GLY A 262 16.88 11.52 -5.27
CA GLY A 262 16.74 10.55 -6.35
C GLY A 262 15.88 9.36 -5.93
N LEU A 263 15.50 8.55 -6.92
CA LEU A 263 14.72 7.30 -6.75
C LEU A 263 15.48 6.21 -6.00
N ILE A 264 16.82 6.19 -6.14
CA ILE A 264 17.70 5.39 -5.28
C ILE A 264 18.17 6.32 -4.15
N PRO A 265 17.80 6.05 -2.88
CA PRO A 265 18.21 6.89 -1.77
C PRO A 265 19.73 6.88 -1.54
N PRO A 266 20.31 7.97 -1.01
CA PRO A 266 21.64 7.93 -0.40
C PRO A 266 21.59 7.20 0.95
N GLU A 267 22.74 6.69 1.42
CA GLU A 267 22.88 6.02 2.73
C GLU A 267 22.44 6.90 3.92
N THR A 268 22.44 8.23 3.77
CA THR A 268 22.07 9.19 4.83
C THR A 268 21.29 10.37 4.27
N LEU A 269 20.30 10.83 5.03
CA LEU A 269 19.52 12.04 4.79
C LEU A 269 19.46 12.89 6.06
N LYS A 270 19.20 14.19 5.89
CA LYS A 270 19.02 15.15 7.02
C LYS A 270 17.60 15.74 7.06
N THR A 271 16.75 15.20 6.20
CA THR A 271 15.32 15.47 6.11
C THR A 271 14.58 14.50 7.02
N GLU A 272 13.48 14.98 7.61
CA GLU A 272 12.80 14.35 8.75
C GLU A 272 11.31 14.23 8.40
N ALA A 273 10.66 13.11 8.72
CA ALA A 273 9.23 12.89 8.44
C ALA A 273 8.31 14.03 8.93
N GLY A 274 8.70 14.71 10.02
CA GLY A 274 8.04 15.90 10.55
C GLY A 274 7.81 17.02 9.53
N ALA A 275 8.64 17.13 8.49
CA ALA A 275 8.44 18.11 7.42
C ALA A 275 7.32 17.70 6.44
N LEU A 276 7.14 16.40 6.18
CA LEU A 276 6.04 15.89 5.34
C LEU A 276 4.69 16.03 6.06
N TYR A 277 4.59 15.67 7.35
CA TYR A 277 3.39 15.98 8.15
C TYR A 277 3.13 17.51 8.23
N GLY A 278 4.18 18.32 8.32
CA GLY A 278 4.09 19.78 8.31
C GLY A 278 3.60 20.36 6.97
N ALA A 279 3.95 19.73 5.85
CA ALA A 279 3.41 20.04 4.54
C ALA A 279 1.92 19.66 4.46
N ALA A 280 1.56 18.44 4.86
CA ALA A 280 0.18 17.97 4.91
C ALA A 280 -0.72 18.91 5.74
N ALA A 281 -0.29 19.31 6.94
CA ALA A 281 -1.05 20.22 7.80
C ALA A 281 -1.25 21.62 7.20
N GLN A 282 -0.29 22.13 6.41
CA GLN A 282 -0.45 23.41 5.71
C GLN A 282 -1.43 23.31 4.55
N ILE A 283 -1.40 22.20 3.81
CA ILE A 283 -2.32 21.95 2.67
C ILE A 283 -3.74 21.70 3.18
N GLU A 284 -3.91 21.05 4.34
CA GLU A 284 -5.21 20.90 5.01
C GLU A 284 -5.85 22.25 5.34
N LEU A 285 -5.07 23.24 5.78
CA LEU A 285 -5.55 24.61 6.02
C LEU A 285 -5.95 25.32 4.72
N LEU A 286 -5.28 25.05 3.59
CA LEU A 286 -5.67 25.56 2.27
C LEU A 286 -6.98 24.91 1.80
N ALA A 287 -7.11 23.59 1.97
CA ALA A 287 -8.31 22.83 1.62
C ALA A 287 -9.56 23.28 2.42
N LEU A 288 -9.39 23.66 3.69
CA LEU A 288 -10.45 24.22 4.53
C LEU A 288 -10.81 25.68 4.20
N GLY A 289 -10.02 26.34 3.33
CA GLY A 289 -10.26 27.70 2.86
C GLY A 289 -11.03 27.81 1.54
N LEU A 290 -11.40 26.66 0.94
CA LEU A 290 -12.19 26.52 -0.28
C LEU A 290 -13.64 26.12 0.03
#